data_AF-A0A8H3XH59-F1
#
_entry.id   AF-A0A8H3XH59-F1
#
_cell.length_a   1.000
_cell.length_b   1.000
_cell.length_c   1.000
_cell.angle_alpha   90.00
_cell.angle_beta   90.00
_cell.angle_gamma   90.00
#
_symmetry.space_group_name_H-M   'P 1'
#
loop_
_entity.id
_entity.type
_entity.pdbx_description
1 polymer ?
#
loop_
_entity_poly.entity_id
_entity_poly.type
_entity_poly.pdbx_seq_one_letter_code
_entity_poly.pdbx_strand_id
1 'polypeptide(L)'
;MAYEKTLFPWIFFQKKQYRDCLHEHFVELVDTVLFLKGVKMIKRNASKFYKTIAESMVWMALGFDEQKKLTNKKLDLRQIVFDTLSKYINQQHDLELFVLNAKYDLSKKPISIKDFFNSKHTEQLSGNKMVIDFVAKRNEKGKEDLEPGRFYYYILAHQDPKVNIGRKMRLVSEFTETDTIDKLYYFKSLKDICASFFACTAKDAEKQIESFSKDQINSFKQLTLDFNPSSSNHKKNKT
;
A
#
# COMPACT_ATOMS: atom_id res chain seq x y z
N MET A 1 36.36 14.12 15.41
CA MET A 1 34.92 14.28 15.14
C MET A 1 34.81 15.05 13.85
N ALA A 2 34.30 14.45 12.78
CA ALA A 2 34.14 15.10 11.48
C ALA A 2 32.67 15.47 11.28
N TYR A 3 32.42 16.64 10.68
CA TYR A 3 31.08 17.00 10.23
C TYR A 3 30.69 16.12 9.04
N GLU A 4 29.56 15.43 9.13
CA GLU A 4 29.08 14.57 8.04
C GLU A 4 28.09 15.28 7.12
N LYS A 5 27.09 15.99 7.67
CA LYS A 5 26.02 16.65 6.88
C LYS A 5 25.08 17.50 7.73
N THR A 6 24.32 18.37 7.05
CA THR A 6 23.17 19.07 7.62
C THR A 6 21.88 18.37 7.21
N LEU A 7 20.97 18.31 8.16
CA LEU A 7 19.64 17.73 8.08
C LEU A 7 18.66 18.89 8.19
N PHE A 8 18.00 19.27 7.09
CA PHE A 8 17.02 20.38 7.04
C PHE A 8 16.25 20.43 5.71
N PRO A 9 14.92 20.47 5.66
CA PRO A 9 13.98 20.16 6.74
C PRO A 9 13.99 18.66 7.07
N TRP A 10 13.75 18.32 8.35
CA TRP A 10 13.81 16.96 8.86
C TRP A 10 12.52 16.52 9.56
N ILE A 11 12.23 15.21 9.52
CA ILE A 11 11.19 14.57 10.34
C ILE A 11 11.73 13.27 10.93
N PHE A 12 11.69 13.19 12.26
CA PHE A 12 11.95 11.96 13.01
C PHE A 12 10.63 11.25 13.30
N PHE A 13 10.52 10.00 12.86
CA PHE A 13 9.31 9.20 13.06
C PHE A 13 9.46 8.22 14.22
N GLN A 14 10.55 7.45 14.23
CA GLN A 14 10.87 6.48 15.28
C GLN A 14 12.39 6.37 15.45
N LYS A 15 12.83 5.63 16.48
CA LYS A 15 14.25 5.30 16.65
C LYS A 15 14.82 4.69 15.36
N LYS A 16 15.90 5.30 14.83
CA LYS A 16 16.55 4.95 13.56
C LYS A 16 15.68 5.11 12.30
N GLN A 17 14.53 5.77 12.39
CA GLN A 17 13.63 6.06 11.28
C GLN A 17 13.42 7.57 11.16
N TYR A 18 14.08 8.17 10.17
CA TYR A 18 13.95 9.59 9.90
C TYR A 18 14.06 9.85 8.40
N ARG A 19 13.54 11.00 8.00
CA ARG A 19 13.51 11.48 6.62
C ARG A 19 13.93 12.92 6.59
N ASP A 20 14.64 13.28 5.53
CA ASP A 20 15.29 14.56 5.44
C ASP A 20 15.61 14.94 4.00
N CYS A 21 16.10 16.15 3.84
CA CYS A 21 16.80 16.63 2.67
C CYS A 21 18.31 16.50 2.90
N LEU A 22 19.03 15.89 1.95
CA LEU A 22 20.48 15.74 2.06
C LEU A 22 21.19 17.05 1.67
N HIS A 23 22.01 17.59 2.58
CA HIS A 23 22.88 18.74 2.33
C HIS A 23 24.32 18.41 2.71
N GLU A 24 25.22 18.40 1.72
CA GLU A 24 26.63 18.04 1.93
C GLU A 24 27.50 19.24 2.32
N HIS A 25 27.25 20.42 1.73
CA HIS A 25 28.10 21.60 1.92
C HIS A 25 27.33 22.85 2.37
N PHE A 26 26.14 23.09 1.82
CA PHE A 26 25.24 24.18 2.17
C PHE A 26 23.78 23.73 2.02
N VAL A 27 22.85 24.46 2.62
CA VAL A 27 21.42 24.14 2.52
C VAL A 27 20.91 24.57 1.14
N GLU A 28 20.56 23.59 0.30
CA GLU A 28 20.01 23.81 -1.04
C GLU A 28 18.59 23.23 -1.13
N LEU A 29 17.59 24.11 -1.15
CA LEU A 29 16.18 23.71 -1.22
C LEU A 29 15.66 23.58 -2.66
N VAL A 30 16.53 23.80 -3.65
CA VAL A 30 16.28 23.60 -5.08
C VAL A 30 16.90 22.26 -5.46
N ASP A 31 16.18 21.41 -6.20
CA ASP A 31 16.62 20.06 -6.60
C ASP A 31 17.02 19.13 -5.45
N THR A 32 16.37 19.35 -4.30
CA THR A 32 16.66 18.62 -3.06
C THR A 32 16.48 17.10 -3.21
N VAL A 33 17.40 16.32 -2.64
CA VAL A 33 17.33 14.86 -2.61
C VAL A 33 16.80 14.36 -1.27
N LEU A 34 15.77 13.52 -1.32
CA LEU A 34 15.19 12.91 -0.13
C LEU A 34 16.13 11.85 0.46
N PHE A 35 16.64 12.12 1.65
CA PHE A 35 17.38 11.17 2.46
C PHE A 35 16.43 10.34 3.32
N LEU A 36 16.52 9.02 3.19
CA LEU A 36 15.62 8.07 3.86
C LEU A 36 16.43 7.06 4.67
N LYS A 37 16.17 6.95 5.97
CA LYS A 37 16.83 5.94 6.82
C LYS A 37 15.82 5.11 7.59
N GLY A 38 15.99 3.78 7.55
CA GLY A 38 15.24 2.81 8.35
C GLY A 38 13.75 2.66 8.03
N VAL A 39 13.22 3.40 7.04
CA VAL A 39 11.80 3.41 6.70
C VAL A 39 11.42 2.28 5.74
N LYS A 40 10.18 1.78 5.81
CA LYS A 40 9.70 0.71 4.92
C LYS A 40 9.81 1.07 3.43
N MET A 41 9.75 2.36 3.09
CA MET A 41 9.85 2.88 1.72
C MET A 41 11.13 2.47 1.00
N ILE A 42 12.27 2.35 1.70
CA ILE A 42 13.54 1.92 1.10
C ILE A 42 13.68 0.39 0.98
N LYS A 43 12.75 -0.38 1.57
CA LYS A 43 12.82 -1.84 1.51
C LYS A 43 12.45 -2.34 0.12
N ARG A 44 13.19 -3.34 -0.37
CA ARG A 44 12.97 -3.95 -1.69
C ARG A 44 11.59 -4.59 -1.85
N ASN A 45 11.00 -5.05 -0.75
CA ASN A 45 9.69 -5.71 -0.73
C ASN A 45 8.51 -4.75 -0.54
N ALA A 46 8.74 -3.44 -0.39
CA ALA A 46 7.65 -2.47 -0.38
C ALA A 46 7.10 -2.29 -1.80
N SER A 47 5.77 -2.23 -1.91
CA SER A 47 5.08 -2.06 -3.19
C SER A 47 5.33 -0.68 -3.80
N LYS A 48 5.18 -0.56 -5.13
CA LYS A 48 5.23 0.72 -5.84
C LYS A 48 4.22 1.69 -5.23
N PHE A 49 2.97 1.25 -5.02
CA PHE A 49 1.93 1.97 -4.28
C PHE A 49 2.41 2.56 -2.95
N TYR A 50 2.98 1.73 -2.07
CA TYR A 50 3.43 2.19 -0.76
C TYR A 50 4.50 3.26 -0.90
N LYS A 51 5.49 3.04 -1.78
CA LYS A 51 6.60 3.98 -1.97
C LYS A 51 6.12 5.31 -2.51
N THR A 52 5.31 5.29 -3.57
CA THR A 52 4.81 6.50 -4.24
C THR A 52 3.99 7.37 -3.28
N ILE A 53 3.05 6.77 -2.55
CA ILE A 53 2.19 7.53 -1.63
C ILE A 53 2.96 7.99 -0.40
N ALA A 54 3.81 7.13 0.16
CA ALA A 54 4.64 7.49 1.30
C ALA A 54 5.59 8.64 0.98
N GLU A 55 6.18 8.64 -0.23
CA GLU A 55 7.07 9.71 -0.69
C GLU A 55 6.30 11.03 -0.83
N SER A 56 5.10 11.00 -1.42
CA SER A 56 4.23 12.17 -1.55
C SER A 56 3.89 12.78 -0.18
N MET A 57 3.48 11.96 0.81
CA MET A 57 3.23 12.44 2.18
C MET A 57 4.46 13.08 2.81
N VAL A 58 5.66 12.57 2.50
CA VAL A 58 6.91 13.07 3.08
C VAL A 58 7.29 14.41 2.49
N TRP A 59 7.24 14.55 1.17
CA TRP A 59 7.53 15.82 0.52
C TRP A 59 6.62 16.93 1.07
N MET A 60 5.31 16.66 1.19
CA MET A 60 4.37 17.60 1.78
C MET A 60 4.68 17.93 3.24
N ALA A 61 5.08 16.94 4.04
CA ALA A 61 5.43 17.15 5.44
C ALA A 61 6.72 17.98 5.61
N LEU A 62 7.63 17.88 4.65
CA LEU A 62 8.83 18.69 4.57
C LEU A 62 8.56 20.10 3.98
N GLY A 63 7.31 20.41 3.63
CA GLY A 63 6.90 21.72 3.11
C GLY A 63 6.98 21.85 1.60
N PHE A 64 7.19 20.76 0.86
CA PHE A 64 7.27 20.76 -0.60
C PHE A 64 5.95 20.35 -1.25
N ASP A 65 5.62 20.94 -2.40
CA ASP A 65 4.53 20.50 -3.24
C ASP A 65 4.93 19.29 -4.13
N GLU A 66 4.01 18.87 -4.99
CA GLU A 66 4.20 17.75 -5.91
C GLU A 66 5.29 18.00 -6.96
N GLN A 67 5.59 19.27 -7.22
CA GLN A 67 6.67 19.71 -8.12
C GLN A 67 7.99 19.86 -7.37
N LYS A 68 8.03 19.46 -6.09
CA LYS A 68 9.16 19.62 -5.17
C LYS A 68 9.58 21.07 -4.99
N LYS A 69 8.62 21.99 -5.05
CA LYS A 69 8.83 23.41 -4.74
C LYS A 69 8.41 23.70 -3.31
N LEU A 70 9.18 24.55 -2.65
CA LEU A 70 8.88 24.96 -1.27
C LEU A 70 7.56 25.71 -1.23
N THR A 71 6.72 25.36 -0.27
CA THR A 71 5.42 26.00 -0.03
C THR A 71 5.42 26.67 1.33
N ASN A 72 4.80 27.85 1.40
CA ASN A 72 4.62 28.56 2.67
C ASN A 72 3.38 28.06 3.44
N LYS A 73 2.75 26.97 3.00
CA LYS A 73 1.56 26.42 3.64
C LYS A 73 1.97 25.63 4.87
N LYS A 74 1.58 26.11 6.05
CA LYS A 74 1.63 25.31 7.27
C LYS A 74 0.60 24.19 7.15
N LEU A 75 1.06 22.98 6.84
CA LEU A 75 0.21 21.82 6.71
C LEU A 75 0.20 21.02 8.02
N ASP A 76 -1.00 20.69 8.50
CA ASP A 76 -1.16 19.72 9.58
C ASP A 76 -0.81 18.31 9.08
N LEU A 77 -0.06 17.54 9.88
CA LEU A 77 0.40 16.21 9.49
C LEU A 77 -0.77 15.24 9.24
N ARG A 78 -1.89 15.38 9.97
CA ARG A 78 -3.07 14.54 9.72
C ARG A 78 -3.73 14.94 8.40
N GLN A 79 -3.85 16.24 8.15
CA GLN A 79 -4.41 16.75 6.91
C GLN A 79 -3.60 16.28 5.69
N ILE A 80 -2.26 16.27 5.77
CA ILE A 80 -1.41 15.71 4.70
C ILE A 80 -1.80 14.28 4.38
N VAL A 81 -2.01 13.44 5.40
CA VAL A 81 -2.40 12.04 5.18
C VAL A 81 -3.74 11.98 4.47
N PHE A 82 -4.76 12.69 4.97
CA PHE A 82 -6.11 12.63 4.39
C PHE A 82 -6.19 13.23 2.99
N ASP A 83 -5.52 14.35 2.72
CA ASP A 83 -5.45 14.96 1.39
C ASP A 83 -4.78 14.02 0.39
N THR A 84 -3.67 13.38 0.80
CA THR A 84 -3.01 12.38 -0.03
C THR A 84 -3.95 11.21 -0.30
N LEU A 85 -4.58 10.66 0.73
CA LEU A 85 -5.50 9.52 0.56
C LEU A 85 -6.67 9.88 -0.37
N SER A 86 -7.32 11.02 -0.18
CA SER A 86 -8.41 11.50 -1.04
C SER A 86 -7.97 11.63 -2.50
N LYS A 87 -6.80 12.22 -2.75
CA LYS A 87 -6.24 12.31 -4.11
C LYS A 87 -6.14 10.93 -4.77
N TYR A 88 -5.54 9.96 -4.08
CA TYR A 88 -5.33 8.63 -4.65
C TYR A 88 -6.61 7.78 -4.70
N ILE A 89 -7.61 8.06 -3.87
CA ILE A 89 -8.92 7.39 -3.95
C ILE A 89 -9.67 7.84 -5.20
N ASN A 90 -9.71 9.15 -5.44
CA ASN A 90 -10.55 9.80 -6.44
C ASN A 90 -9.95 9.77 -7.86
N GLN A 91 -8.65 9.48 -7.99
CA GLN A 91 -7.98 9.36 -9.28
C GLN A 91 -7.94 7.91 -9.78
N GLN A 92 -7.97 7.77 -11.11
CA GLN A 92 -7.63 6.52 -11.77
C GLN A 92 -6.10 6.40 -11.83
N HIS A 93 -5.59 5.22 -11.52
CA HIS A 93 -4.16 4.94 -11.48
C HIS A 93 -3.84 3.76 -12.38
N ASP A 94 -2.63 3.76 -12.91
CA ASP A 94 -2.07 2.62 -13.62
C ASP A 94 -2.04 1.37 -12.72
N LEU A 95 -2.40 0.22 -13.29
CA LEU A 95 -2.37 -1.08 -12.62
C LEU A 95 -0.98 -1.41 -12.08
N GLU A 96 0.08 -0.97 -12.75
CA GLU A 96 1.45 -1.18 -12.28
C GLU A 96 1.68 -0.68 -10.85
N LEU A 97 0.95 0.36 -10.43
CA LEU A 97 1.05 0.90 -9.08
C LEU A 97 0.73 -0.15 -8.02
N PHE A 98 -0.22 -1.06 -8.31
CA PHE A 98 -0.76 -2.04 -7.39
C PHE A 98 -0.07 -3.40 -7.45
N VAL A 99 0.96 -3.56 -8.27
CA VAL A 99 1.69 -4.83 -8.37
C VAL A 99 2.41 -5.14 -7.05
N LEU A 100 2.14 -6.33 -6.53
CA LEU A 100 2.82 -6.92 -5.39
C LEU A 100 3.70 -8.09 -5.87
N ASN A 101 4.65 -8.51 -5.02
CA ASN A 101 5.48 -9.67 -5.29
C ASN A 101 5.53 -10.58 -4.06
N ALA A 102 5.61 -11.88 -4.32
CA ALA A 102 5.82 -12.90 -3.31
C ALA A 102 6.80 -13.95 -3.83
N LYS A 103 7.31 -14.76 -2.92
CA LYS A 103 8.10 -15.94 -3.25
C LYS A 103 7.29 -17.18 -2.86
N TYR A 104 7.09 -18.08 -3.82
CA TYR A 104 6.66 -19.44 -3.58
C TYR A 104 7.86 -20.36 -3.57
N ASP A 105 7.93 -21.28 -2.62
CA ASP A 105 9.07 -22.16 -2.45
C ASP A 105 8.58 -23.47 -1.84
N LEU A 106 8.57 -24.54 -2.65
CA LEU A 106 8.20 -25.88 -2.23
C LEU A 106 9.23 -26.49 -1.26
N SER A 107 10.46 -25.98 -1.26
CA SER A 107 11.58 -26.54 -0.49
C SER A 107 11.64 -26.07 0.96
N LYS A 108 10.94 -24.98 1.30
CA LYS A 108 10.97 -24.45 2.66
C LYS A 108 10.05 -25.30 3.54
N LYS A 109 10.64 -25.97 4.53
CA LYS A 109 9.94 -26.55 5.71
C LYS A 109 10.35 -25.75 6.96
N PRO A 110 9.46 -25.50 7.94
CA PRO A 110 9.81 -24.74 9.13
C PRO A 110 10.43 -25.72 10.11
N ILE A 111 11.72 -25.59 10.39
CA ILE A 111 12.35 -26.44 11.40
C ILE A 111 12.08 -25.78 12.75
N SER A 112 11.33 -26.42 13.64
CA SER A 112 11.26 -25.94 15.03
C SER A 112 12.62 -26.14 15.70
N ILE A 113 13.00 -25.28 16.66
CA ILE A 113 14.30 -25.40 17.34
C ILE A 113 14.44 -26.78 18.00
N LYS A 114 13.35 -27.39 18.48
CA LYS A 114 13.36 -28.75 19.03
C LYS A 114 13.50 -29.84 17.95
N ASP A 115 12.88 -29.65 16.79
CA ASP A 115 12.93 -30.63 15.69
C ASP A 115 14.26 -30.62 14.94
N PHE A 116 14.98 -29.48 14.95
CA PHE A 116 16.36 -29.38 14.45
C PHE A 116 17.31 -30.34 15.19
N PHE A 117 17.10 -30.51 16.50
CA PHE A 117 17.96 -31.32 17.34
C PHE A 117 17.54 -32.79 17.46
N ASN A 118 16.27 -33.15 17.21
CA ASN A 118 15.73 -34.43 17.67
C ASN A 118 15.46 -35.53 16.63
N SER A 119 14.81 -35.33 15.47
CA SER A 119 14.51 -36.51 14.63
C SER A 119 13.83 -36.25 13.28
N LYS A 120 14.05 -37.22 12.37
CA LYS A 120 13.18 -37.81 11.34
C LYS A 120 12.01 -36.96 10.80
N HIS A 121 12.14 -36.63 9.51
CA HIS A 121 11.21 -35.93 8.64
C HIS A 121 9.72 -36.30 8.82
N THR A 122 8.88 -35.35 9.21
CA THR A 122 7.44 -35.34 8.94
C THR A 122 7.08 -34.10 8.12
N GLU A 123 6.15 -34.27 7.18
CA GLU A 123 5.92 -33.36 6.06
C GLU A 123 4.82 -32.34 6.37
N GLN A 124 5.21 -31.11 6.74
CA GLN A 124 4.31 -29.95 6.68
C GLN A 124 4.85 -28.92 5.68
N LEU A 125 3.96 -28.40 4.84
CA LEU A 125 4.24 -27.28 3.94
C LEU A 125 4.53 -26.03 4.80
N SER A 126 5.79 -25.58 4.92
CA SER A 126 5.99 -24.19 5.35
C SER A 126 6.01 -23.24 4.19
N GLY A 127 5.36 -22.11 4.42
CA GLY A 127 5.41 -20.99 3.54
C GLY A 127 4.63 -19.86 4.14
N ASN A 128 4.65 -18.72 3.45
CA ASN A 128 3.74 -17.64 3.77
C ASN A 128 2.31 -18.16 3.63
N LYS A 129 1.53 -18.17 4.72
CA LYS A 129 0.13 -18.67 4.74
C LYS A 129 -0.72 -18.10 3.61
N MET A 130 -0.52 -16.82 3.28
CA MET A 130 -1.20 -16.16 2.17
C MET A 130 -0.87 -16.79 0.81
N VAL A 131 0.39 -17.18 0.59
CA VAL A 131 0.83 -17.84 -0.66
C VAL A 131 0.30 -19.27 -0.71
N ILE A 132 0.30 -19.99 0.42
CA ILE A 132 -0.26 -21.34 0.51
C ILE A 132 -1.76 -21.33 0.19
N ASP A 133 -2.52 -20.42 0.81
CA ASP A 133 -3.96 -20.25 0.55
C ASP A 133 -4.24 -19.90 -0.92
N PHE A 134 -3.36 -19.12 -1.54
CA PHE A 134 -3.44 -18.79 -2.96
C PHE A 134 -3.23 -20.01 -3.86
N VAL A 135 -2.21 -20.82 -3.59
CA VAL A 135 -1.94 -22.06 -4.35
C VAL A 135 -3.07 -23.05 -4.18
N ALA A 136 -3.58 -23.26 -2.96
CA ALA A 136 -4.73 -24.12 -2.72
C ALA A 136 -5.96 -23.71 -3.56
N LYS A 137 -6.27 -22.39 -3.61
CA LYS A 137 -7.32 -21.84 -4.49
C LYS A 137 -7.09 -22.14 -5.97
N ARG A 138 -5.85 -22.13 -6.46
CA ARG A 138 -5.55 -22.44 -7.87
C ARG A 138 -5.84 -23.90 -8.17
N ASN A 139 -5.42 -24.80 -7.28
CA ASN A 139 -5.62 -26.24 -7.42
C ASN A 139 -7.11 -26.60 -7.41
N GLU A 140 -7.90 -25.99 -6.50
CA GLU A 140 -9.37 -26.12 -6.46
C GLU A 140 -10.04 -25.73 -7.79
N LYS A 141 -9.44 -24.79 -8.54
CA LYS A 141 -9.95 -24.29 -9.82
C LYS A 141 -9.38 -25.00 -11.04
N GLY A 142 -8.58 -26.05 -10.85
CA GLY A 142 -7.90 -26.75 -11.93
C GLY A 142 -6.98 -25.84 -12.76
N LYS A 143 -6.42 -24.79 -12.14
CA LYS A 143 -5.45 -23.91 -12.79
C LYS A 143 -4.07 -24.54 -12.78
N GLU A 144 -3.24 -24.16 -13.74
CA GLU A 144 -1.84 -24.57 -13.80
C GLU A 144 -1.11 -24.30 -12.49
N ASP A 145 -0.25 -25.25 -12.12
CA ASP A 145 0.60 -25.20 -10.95
C ASP A 145 1.47 -23.94 -10.99
N LEU A 146 1.64 -23.33 -9.82
CA LEU A 146 2.49 -22.16 -9.68
C LEU A 146 3.95 -22.60 -9.62
N GLU A 147 4.74 -22.19 -10.61
CA GLU A 147 6.17 -22.44 -10.63
C GLU A 147 6.86 -21.92 -9.35
N PRO A 148 7.75 -22.71 -8.72
CA PRO A 148 8.55 -22.24 -7.60
C PRO A 148 9.40 -21.04 -7.99
N GLY A 149 9.38 -19.98 -7.16
CA GLY A 149 10.12 -18.77 -7.45
C GLY A 149 9.38 -17.50 -7.04
N ARG A 150 9.82 -16.38 -7.61
CA ARG A 150 9.14 -15.09 -7.43
C ARG A 150 8.04 -14.93 -8.46
N PHE A 151 6.89 -14.45 -8.01
CA PHE A 151 5.77 -14.15 -8.87
C PHE A 151 5.14 -12.81 -8.46
N TYR A 152 4.40 -12.22 -9.40
CA TYR A 152 3.77 -10.92 -9.26
C TYR A 152 2.26 -11.07 -9.27
N TYR A 153 1.59 -10.30 -8.42
CA TYR A 153 0.16 -10.45 -8.19
C TYR A 153 -0.53 -9.15 -7.77
N TYR A 154 -1.85 -9.15 -7.90
CA TYR A 154 -2.77 -8.14 -7.38
C TYR A 154 -3.61 -8.71 -6.23
N ILE A 155 -4.09 -7.84 -5.34
CA ILE A 155 -5.18 -8.17 -4.41
C ILE A 155 -6.47 -7.58 -4.95
N LEU A 156 -7.43 -8.46 -5.20
CA LEU A 156 -8.73 -8.11 -5.77
C LEU A 156 -9.80 -7.94 -4.70
N ALA A 157 -10.78 -7.09 -5.01
CA ALA A 157 -11.98 -6.95 -4.24
C ALA A 157 -12.73 -8.29 -4.22
N HIS A 158 -13.35 -8.60 -3.09
CA HIS A 158 -14.10 -9.82 -2.89
C HIS A 158 -15.43 -9.50 -2.22
N GLN A 159 -16.47 -10.24 -2.59
CA GLN A 159 -17.82 -10.04 -2.04
C GLN A 159 -17.84 -10.23 -0.52
N ASP A 160 -17.16 -11.29 -0.04
CA ASP A 160 -16.91 -11.49 1.39
C ASP A 160 -15.64 -10.74 1.83
N PRO A 161 -15.73 -9.72 2.69
CA PRO A 161 -14.57 -8.98 3.19
C PRO A 161 -13.70 -9.80 4.15
N LYS A 162 -14.23 -10.87 4.76
CA LYS A 162 -13.53 -11.72 5.73
C LYS A 162 -12.69 -12.82 5.08
N VAL A 163 -12.81 -13.01 3.76
CA VAL A 163 -12.04 -14.02 3.06
C VAL A 163 -10.54 -13.79 3.23
N ASN A 164 -9.78 -14.89 3.36
CA ASN A 164 -8.32 -14.83 3.46
C ASN A 164 -7.72 -14.10 2.26
N ILE A 165 -6.70 -13.27 2.52
CA ILE A 165 -6.03 -12.47 1.49
C ILE A 165 -5.46 -13.35 0.37
N GLY A 166 -4.98 -14.55 0.67
CA GLY A 166 -4.50 -15.50 -0.34
C GLY A 166 -5.56 -15.84 -1.39
N ARG A 167 -6.83 -15.90 -0.99
CA ARG A 167 -7.94 -16.13 -1.91
C ARG A 167 -8.32 -14.89 -2.73
N LYS A 168 -7.93 -13.70 -2.29
CA LYS A 168 -8.06 -12.44 -3.06
C LYS A 168 -6.94 -12.23 -4.07
N MET A 169 -5.88 -13.04 -4.03
CA MET A 169 -4.75 -12.91 -4.94
C MET A 169 -5.11 -13.33 -6.38
N ARG A 170 -4.53 -12.62 -7.34
CA ARG A 170 -4.57 -12.87 -8.78
C ARG A 170 -3.20 -12.62 -9.39
N LEU A 171 -2.70 -13.52 -10.26
CA LEU A 171 -1.45 -13.28 -10.98
C LEU A 171 -1.61 -12.10 -11.93
N VAL A 172 -0.53 -11.33 -12.15
CA VAL A 172 -0.54 -10.24 -13.12
C VAL A 172 -0.90 -10.74 -14.53
N SER A 173 -0.41 -11.92 -14.92
CA SER A 173 -0.71 -12.57 -16.20
C SER A 173 -2.16 -13.04 -16.36
N GLU A 174 -2.91 -13.13 -15.26
CA GLU A 174 -4.29 -13.62 -15.24
C GLU A 174 -5.30 -12.52 -14.95
N PHE A 175 -4.85 -11.26 -14.87
CA PHE A 175 -5.72 -10.13 -14.59
C PHE A 175 -6.61 -9.82 -15.79
N THR A 176 -7.89 -9.62 -15.55
CA THR A 176 -8.91 -9.33 -16.57
C THR A 176 -9.58 -7.99 -16.33
N GLU A 177 -10.22 -7.42 -17.35
CA GLU A 177 -10.96 -6.15 -17.24
C GLU A 177 -12.10 -6.20 -16.21
N THR A 178 -12.62 -7.39 -15.92
CA THR A 178 -13.67 -7.60 -14.90
C THR A 178 -13.13 -7.61 -13.47
N ASP A 179 -11.83 -7.79 -13.28
CA ASP A 179 -11.22 -7.84 -11.97
C ASP A 179 -11.13 -6.42 -11.38
N THR A 180 -11.60 -6.25 -10.14
CA THR A 180 -11.52 -4.97 -9.43
C THR A 180 -10.45 -5.05 -8.35
N ILE A 181 -9.55 -4.08 -8.29
CA ILE A 181 -8.51 -3.99 -7.25
C ILE A 181 -9.14 -3.66 -5.88
N ASP A 182 -8.72 -4.36 -4.81
CA ASP A 182 -9.10 -4.05 -3.42
C ASP A 182 -8.32 -2.81 -2.94
N LYS A 183 -8.69 -1.61 -3.40
CA LYS A 183 -8.00 -0.35 -3.03
C LYS A 183 -7.81 -0.22 -1.52
N LEU A 184 -8.79 -0.65 -0.72
CA LEU A 184 -8.75 -0.55 0.74
C LEU A 184 -7.60 -1.37 1.33
N TYR A 185 -7.32 -2.58 0.81
CA TYR A 185 -6.16 -3.38 1.21
C TYR A 185 -4.85 -2.58 1.06
N TYR A 186 -4.69 -1.90 -0.08
CA TYR A 186 -3.48 -1.12 -0.36
C TYR A 186 -3.37 0.09 0.56
N PHE A 187 -4.44 0.85 0.77
CA PHE A 187 -4.42 1.99 1.70
C PHE A 187 -4.09 1.56 3.13
N LYS A 188 -4.67 0.47 3.62
CA LYS A 188 -4.36 -0.08 4.95
C LYS A 188 -2.88 -0.47 5.11
N SER A 189 -2.18 -0.78 4.01
CA SER A 189 -0.74 -1.08 4.05
C SER A 189 0.14 0.12 4.45
N LEU A 190 -0.41 1.34 4.37
CA LEU A 190 0.24 2.60 4.76
C LEU A 190 0.26 2.84 6.26
N LYS A 191 -0.40 1.99 7.06
CA LYS A 191 -0.50 2.17 8.52
C LYS A 191 0.82 2.45 9.23
N ASP A 192 1.92 1.84 8.77
CA ASP A 192 3.24 1.98 9.38
C ASP A 192 3.78 3.41 9.25
N ILE A 193 3.55 4.06 8.10
CA ILE A 193 3.96 5.45 7.89
C ILE A 193 2.96 6.40 8.56
N CYS A 194 1.66 6.18 8.36
CA CYS A 194 0.63 7.07 8.90
C CYS A 194 0.60 7.10 10.42
N ALA A 195 0.97 5.99 11.09
CA ALA A 195 1.14 5.95 12.55
C ALA A 195 2.04 7.07 13.06
N SER A 196 3.10 7.38 12.32
CA SER A 196 4.02 8.43 12.71
C SER A 196 3.49 9.84 12.44
N PHE A 197 2.69 10.03 11.39
CA PHE A 197 1.98 11.29 11.13
C PHE A 197 0.87 11.55 12.15
N PHE A 198 0.16 10.50 12.57
CA PHE A 198 -0.93 10.57 13.53
C PHE A 198 -0.47 10.55 14.99
N ALA A 199 0.81 10.28 15.23
CA ALA A 199 1.39 10.02 16.55
C ALA A 199 0.62 8.93 17.32
N CYS A 200 0.32 7.82 16.66
CA CYS A 200 -0.46 6.70 17.23
C CYS A 200 0.15 5.34 16.88
N THR A 201 -0.50 4.25 17.32
CA THR A 201 -0.05 2.90 16.96
C THR A 201 -0.39 2.58 15.50
N ALA A 202 0.34 1.65 14.88
CA ALA A 202 0.02 1.17 13.52
C ALA A 202 -1.41 0.60 13.43
N LYS A 203 -1.93 0.01 14.50
CA LYS A 203 -3.30 -0.52 14.53
C LYS A 203 -4.34 0.61 14.52
N ASP A 204 -4.08 1.69 15.25
CA ASP A 204 -5.00 2.83 15.30
C ASP A 204 -4.93 3.65 14.01
N ALA A 205 -3.73 3.79 13.42
CA ALA A 205 -3.57 4.38 12.11
C ALA A 205 -4.32 3.59 11.02
N GLU A 206 -4.24 2.26 11.05
CA GLU A 206 -4.99 1.39 10.14
C GLU A 206 -6.50 1.64 10.23
N LYS A 207 -7.04 1.77 11.45
CA LYS A 207 -8.47 2.08 11.66
C LYS A 207 -8.86 3.45 11.12
N GLN A 208 -8.03 4.48 11.37
CA GLN A 208 -8.29 5.83 10.87
C GLN A 208 -8.28 5.88 9.34
N ILE A 209 -7.29 5.23 8.70
CA ILE A 209 -7.21 5.10 7.25
C ILE A 209 -8.44 4.35 6.71
N GLU A 210 -8.82 3.26 7.36
CA GLU A 210 -9.94 2.43 6.93
C GLU A 210 -11.28 3.19 7.00
N SER A 211 -11.54 3.89 8.10
CA SER A 211 -12.74 4.72 8.26
C SER A 211 -12.78 5.78 7.15
N PHE A 212 -11.73 6.59 7.04
CA PHE A 212 -11.65 7.65 6.06
C PHE A 212 -11.81 7.14 4.61
N SER A 213 -11.11 6.06 4.26
CA SER A 213 -11.15 5.51 2.91
C SER A 213 -12.54 4.99 2.56
N LYS A 214 -13.24 4.35 3.51
CA LYS A 214 -14.61 3.89 3.30
C LYS A 214 -15.57 5.06 3.08
N ASP A 215 -15.45 6.11 3.88
CA ASP A 215 -16.31 7.29 3.77
C ASP A 215 -16.12 7.98 2.41
N GLN A 216 -14.87 8.16 1.98
CA GLN A 216 -14.54 8.74 0.67
C GLN A 216 -15.02 7.87 -0.50
N ILE A 217 -14.80 6.56 -0.46
CA ILE A 217 -15.24 5.64 -1.52
C ILE A 217 -16.78 5.63 -1.63
N ASN A 218 -17.48 5.67 -0.50
CA ASN A 218 -18.95 5.71 -0.49
C ASN A 218 -19.47 7.03 -1.05
N SER A 219 -18.88 8.16 -0.65
CA SER A 219 -19.23 9.48 -1.17
C SER A 219 -19.00 9.58 -2.69
N PHE A 220 -17.87 9.07 -3.18
CA PHE A 220 -17.56 9.05 -4.62
C PHE A 220 -18.56 8.21 -5.43
N LYS A 221 -18.96 7.05 -4.92
CA LYS A 221 -19.98 6.20 -5.55
C LYS A 221 -21.34 6.90 -5.62
N GLN A 222 -21.75 7.60 -4.57
CA GLN A 222 -23.00 8.36 -4.54
C GLN A 222 -22.98 9.46 -5.60
N LEU A 223 -21.91 10.26 -5.66
CA LEU A 223 -21.73 11.28 -6.68
C LEU A 223 -21.81 10.70 -8.10
N THR A 224 -21.19 9.54 -8.35
CA THR A 224 -21.23 8.93 -9.69
C THR A 224 -22.63 8.45 -10.07
N LEU A 225 -23.45 8.03 -9.09
CA LEU A 225 -24.85 7.64 -9.31
C LEU A 225 -25.74 8.84 -9.57
N ASP A 226 -25.55 9.94 -8.83
CA ASP A 226 -26.34 11.18 -8.99
C ASP A 226 -26.07 11.89 -10.32
N PHE A 227 -24.87 11.71 -10.90
CA PHE A 227 -24.48 12.25 -12.20
C PHE A 227 -24.87 11.38 -13.41
N ASN A 228 -25.56 10.25 -13.21
CA ASN A 228 -26.12 9.43 -14.31
C ASN A 228 -27.64 9.62 -14.45
N PRO A 229 -28.12 10.70 -15.12
CA PRO A 229 -29.54 10.89 -15.39
C PRO A 229 -29.96 10.05 -16.60
N SER A 230 -30.09 8.74 -16.43
CA SER A 230 -30.76 7.88 -17.42
C SER A 230 -31.87 7.06 -16.79
N SER A 231 -32.97 7.74 -16.49
CA SER A 231 -34.35 7.26 -16.66
C SER A 231 -35.35 8.32 -16.14
N SER A 232 -35.37 9.49 -16.77
CA SER A 232 -36.57 10.33 -16.69
C SER A 232 -37.67 9.64 -17.47
N ASN A 233 -38.62 9.08 -16.72
CA ASN A 233 -39.83 8.45 -17.22
C ASN A 233 -40.52 9.32 -18.28
N HIS A 234 -40.58 8.82 -19.50
CA HIS A 234 -41.61 9.20 -20.46
C HIS A 234 -42.99 8.78 -19.91
N LYS A 235 -43.63 9.65 -19.11
CA LYS A 235 -45.09 9.61 -19.01
C LYS A 235 -45.66 10.25 -20.27
N LYS A 236 -46.04 9.37 -21.20
CA LYS A 236 -46.99 9.65 -22.27
C LYS A 236 -48.26 10.21 -21.64
N ASN A 237 -48.53 11.49 -21.85
CA ASN A 237 -49.91 11.98 -21.81
C ASN A 237 -50.61 11.47 -23.07
N LYS A 238 -51.48 10.48 -22.89
CA LYS A 238 -52.51 10.13 -23.86
C LYS A 238 -53.86 10.49 -23.25
N THR A 239 -54.56 11.37 -23.98
CA THR A 239 -56.01 11.64 -24.03
C THR A 239 -56.71 11.98 -22.74
#